data_AF-A0A075GIW3-F1
#
_entry.id   AF-A0A075GIW3-F1
#
_cell.length_a   1.000
_cell.length_b   1.000
_cell.length_c   1.000
_cell.angle_alpha   90.00
_cell.angle_beta   90.00
_cell.angle_gamma   90.00
#
_symmetry.space_group_name_H-M   'P 1'
#
loop_
_entity.id
_entity.type
_entity.pdbx_description
1 polymer ?
#
loop_
_entity_poly.entity_id
_entity_poly.type
_entity_poly.pdbx_seq_one_letter_code
_entity_poly.pdbx_strand_id
1 'polypeptide(L)'
;MPQTKPMVSIENVVASATVNQKIDLIDVTKKFPDTEYHPDQFPGLVFRIKTPKTATLIFRTGKMVCTGAKSEEMAKNAVKTVVQKLRKGGIKIKKDAVITVQNIVAAINLGGKIHLEQAARKLPRSMYEPEQFPGLIHRMLEPKTVILLFASGKLVCTGAKKEKDVYRSIHNLHVLLEEKDLMMYDE
;
A
#
# COMPACT_ATOMS: atom_id res chain seq x y z
N MET A 1 -26.56 -5.91 -11.03
CA MET A 1 -25.46 -4.93 -11.19
C MET A 1 -25.47 -4.03 -9.97
N PRO A 2 -24.31 -3.58 -9.43
CA PRO A 2 -24.30 -2.74 -8.25
C PRO A 2 -25.07 -1.43 -8.46
N GLN A 3 -25.82 -0.98 -7.46
CA GLN A 3 -26.65 0.23 -7.56
C GLN A 3 -25.79 1.51 -7.64
N THR A 4 -24.56 1.43 -7.14
CA THR A 4 -23.64 2.56 -7.03
C THR A 4 -22.28 2.23 -7.63
N LYS A 5 -21.51 3.27 -7.99
CA LYS A 5 -20.13 3.12 -8.44
C LYS A 5 -19.17 3.32 -7.27
N PRO A 6 -18.30 2.35 -6.96
CA PRO A 6 -17.36 2.50 -5.85
C PRO A 6 -16.35 3.61 -6.13
N MET A 7 -16.16 4.51 -5.16
CA MET A 7 -15.09 5.51 -5.17
C MET A 7 -13.84 4.88 -4.57
N VAL A 8 -12.78 4.71 -5.36
CA VAL A 8 -11.52 4.10 -4.92
C VAL A 8 -10.42 5.16 -4.90
N SER A 9 -9.70 5.24 -3.79
CA SER A 9 -8.53 6.10 -3.60
C SER A 9 -7.34 5.26 -3.17
N ILE A 10 -6.23 5.34 -3.92
CA ILE A 10 -4.97 4.71 -3.50
C ILE A 10 -4.33 5.59 -2.43
N GLU A 11 -4.20 5.02 -1.23
CA GLU A 11 -3.67 5.73 -0.06
C GLU A 11 -2.17 5.52 0.11
N ASN A 12 -1.67 4.33 -0.22
CA ASN A 12 -0.25 4.03 -0.10
C ASN A 12 0.17 2.90 -1.03
N VAL A 13 1.36 3.04 -1.62
CA VAL A 13 2.06 2.01 -2.37
C VAL A 13 3.42 1.78 -1.72
N VAL A 14 3.67 0.53 -1.34
CA VAL A 14 4.96 0.07 -0.82
C VAL A 14 5.70 -0.64 -1.93
N ALA A 15 6.89 -0.15 -2.26
CA ALA A 15 7.77 -0.76 -3.24
C ALA A 15 9.11 -1.13 -2.59
N SER A 16 9.57 -2.34 -2.82
CA SER A 16 10.96 -2.70 -2.53
C SER A 16 11.82 -2.42 -3.76
N ALA A 17 13.09 -2.10 -3.55
CA ALA A 17 14.05 -2.10 -4.62
C ALA A 17 15.42 -2.61 -4.17
N THR A 18 16.28 -2.92 -5.13
CA THR A 18 17.67 -3.28 -4.87
C THR A 18 18.58 -2.74 -5.97
N VAL A 19 19.73 -2.20 -5.58
CA VAL A 19 20.81 -1.86 -6.52
C VAL A 19 21.86 -2.98 -6.65
N ASN A 20 21.66 -4.11 -5.95
CA ASN A 20 22.53 -5.29 -5.97
C ASN A 20 24.00 -4.97 -5.68
N GLN A 21 24.24 -4.05 -4.75
CA GLN A 21 25.56 -3.66 -4.27
C GLN A 21 25.47 -3.12 -2.84
N LYS A 22 26.55 -3.22 -2.08
CA LYS A 22 26.61 -2.57 -0.76
C LYS A 22 26.62 -1.04 -0.91
N ILE A 23 26.04 -0.35 0.07
CA ILE A 23 26.05 1.11 0.19
C ILE A 23 26.62 1.45 1.56
N ASP A 24 27.63 2.34 1.58
CA ASP A 24 28.13 2.91 2.82
C ASP A 24 27.17 4.00 3.32
N LEU A 25 26.34 3.65 4.31
CA LEU A 25 25.35 4.56 4.85
C LEU A 25 25.98 5.75 5.61
N ILE A 26 27.19 5.58 6.14
CA ILE A 26 27.91 6.68 6.83
C ILE A 26 28.34 7.72 5.79
N ASP A 27 28.88 7.27 4.65
CA ASP A 27 29.21 8.16 3.53
C ASP A 27 27.95 8.86 2.98
N VAL A 28 26.82 8.15 2.90
CA VAL A 28 25.54 8.76 2.50
C VAL A 28 25.13 9.87 3.48
N THR A 29 25.14 9.63 4.80
CA THR A 29 24.77 10.65 5.79
C THR A 29 25.69 11.88 5.74
N LYS A 30 26.99 11.69 5.51
CA LYS A 30 27.94 12.80 5.34
C LYS A 30 27.60 13.69 4.14
N LYS A 31 27.17 13.10 3.03
CA LYS A 31 26.86 13.82 1.78
C LYS A 31 25.41 14.31 1.70
N PHE A 32 24.53 13.74 2.51
CA PHE A 32 23.11 14.06 2.58
C PHE A 32 22.69 14.30 4.05
N PRO A 33 22.96 15.49 4.61
CA PRO A 33 22.71 15.78 6.03
C PRO A 33 21.23 15.74 6.42
N ASP A 34 20.31 15.90 5.46
CA ASP A 34 18.86 15.77 5.67
C ASP A 34 18.38 14.32 5.84
N THR A 35 19.30 13.34 5.84
CA THR A 35 18.96 11.92 6.03
C THR A 35 19.07 11.51 7.50
N GLU A 36 18.19 10.62 7.93
CA GLU A 36 18.16 10.13 9.32
C GLU A 36 18.80 8.72 9.35
N TYR A 37 19.90 8.55 10.10
CA TYR A 37 20.55 7.24 10.26
C TYR A 37 21.05 7.04 11.70
N HIS A 38 20.32 6.20 12.44
CA HIS A 38 20.64 5.82 13.82
C HIS A 38 20.67 4.30 13.92
N PRO A 39 21.81 3.65 13.57
CA PRO A 39 21.89 2.19 13.44
C PRO A 39 21.54 1.41 14.71
N ASP A 40 21.74 2.01 15.89
CA ASP A 40 21.38 1.41 17.18
C ASP A 40 19.87 1.33 17.40
N GLN A 41 19.08 2.16 16.73
CA GLN A 41 17.61 2.16 16.78
C GLN A 41 17.01 1.45 15.57
N PHE A 42 17.54 1.72 14.37
CA PHE A 42 17.05 1.16 13.12
C PHE A 42 18.19 0.97 12.11
N PRO A 43 18.35 -0.22 11.50
CA PRO A 43 19.51 -0.54 10.65
C PRO A 43 19.52 0.15 9.28
N GLY A 44 18.43 0.80 8.87
CA GLY A 44 18.32 1.51 7.59
C GLY A 44 18.46 3.03 7.74
N LEU A 45 18.94 3.67 6.69
CA LEU A 45 18.93 5.12 6.55
C LEU A 45 17.59 5.57 5.96
N VAL A 46 16.98 6.61 6.52
CA VAL A 46 15.73 7.19 6.02
C VAL A 46 16.05 8.35 5.09
N PHE A 47 15.66 8.21 3.82
CA PHE A 47 15.78 9.26 2.80
C PHE A 47 14.39 9.79 2.44
N ARG A 48 14.14 11.08 2.65
CA ARG A 48 12.82 11.69 2.37
C ARG A 48 12.86 12.56 1.12
N ILE A 49 11.81 12.49 0.31
CA ILE A 49 11.54 13.44 -0.78
C ILE A 49 10.28 14.22 -0.40
N LYS A 50 10.31 15.55 -0.57
CA LYS A 50 9.18 16.44 -0.23
C LYS A 50 8.04 16.34 -1.24
N THR A 51 8.36 16.30 -2.54
CA THR A 51 7.36 16.29 -3.62
C THR A 51 7.76 15.28 -4.71
N PRO A 52 6.99 14.19 -4.92
CA PRO A 52 5.91 13.70 -4.04
C PRO A 52 6.44 13.28 -2.66
N LYS A 53 5.63 13.45 -1.62
CA LYS A 53 6.02 13.13 -0.23
C LYS A 53 6.21 11.62 -0.09
N THR A 54 7.46 11.18 -0.09
CA THR A 54 7.82 9.76 -0.01
C THR A 54 9.00 9.56 0.93
N ALA A 55 9.07 8.38 1.54
CA ALA A 55 10.20 7.95 2.36
C ALA A 55 10.79 6.67 1.75
N THR A 56 12.09 6.68 1.50
CA THR A 56 12.84 5.51 1.05
C THR A 56 13.83 5.12 2.14
N LEU A 57 13.62 3.95 2.71
CA LEU A 57 14.56 3.30 3.63
C LEU A 57 15.66 2.65 2.81
N ILE A 58 16.92 2.92 3.11
CA ILE A 58 18.09 2.39 2.40
C ILE A 58 18.91 1.56 3.37
N PHE A 59 19.17 0.30 3.02
CA PHE A 59 19.96 -0.61 3.85
C PHE A 59 21.38 -0.76 3.30
N ARG A 60 22.33 -1.12 4.17
CA ARG A 60 23.73 -1.35 3.81
C ARG A 60 23.90 -2.40 2.70
N THR A 61 22.95 -3.32 2.57
CA THR A 61 22.90 -4.36 1.52
C THR A 61 22.56 -3.81 0.13
N GLY A 62 22.17 -2.54 0.01
CA GLY A 62 21.63 -1.94 -1.22
C GLY A 62 20.16 -2.22 -1.46
N LYS A 63 19.50 -2.95 -0.55
CA LYS A 63 18.04 -3.02 -0.52
C LYS A 63 17.47 -1.66 -0.14
N MET A 64 16.31 -1.35 -0.71
CA MET A 64 15.55 -0.14 -0.46
C MET A 64 14.08 -0.49 -0.25
N VAL A 65 13.39 0.26 0.59
CA VAL A 65 11.93 0.17 0.77
C VAL A 65 11.34 1.58 0.68
N CYS A 66 10.53 1.82 -0.34
CA CYS A 66 9.84 3.09 -0.57
C CYS A 66 8.38 2.99 -0.11
N THR A 67 7.90 4.01 0.59
CA THR A 67 6.50 4.16 1.04
C THR A 67 6.05 5.62 0.95
N GLY A 68 4.73 5.86 1.03
CA GLY A 68 4.09 7.17 0.95
C GLY A 68 3.64 7.56 -0.46
N ALA A 69 3.96 6.74 -1.47
CA ALA A 69 3.51 6.98 -2.84
C ALA A 69 2.02 6.64 -3.01
N LYS A 70 1.31 7.39 -3.84
CA LYS A 70 -0.12 7.18 -4.15
C LYS A 70 -0.39 6.46 -5.48
N SER A 71 0.64 5.95 -6.14
CA SER A 71 0.50 5.11 -7.33
C SER A 71 1.75 4.24 -7.51
N GLU A 72 1.63 3.17 -8.30
CA GLU A 72 2.76 2.31 -8.65
C GLU A 72 3.87 3.09 -9.36
N GLU A 73 3.48 3.97 -10.27
CA GLU A 73 4.41 4.80 -11.04
C GLU A 73 5.15 5.78 -10.12
N MET A 74 4.42 6.44 -9.21
CA MET A 74 5.00 7.35 -8.24
C MET A 74 6.02 6.65 -7.34
N ALA A 75 5.73 5.43 -6.88
CA ALA A 75 6.66 4.63 -6.07
C ALA A 75 7.93 4.27 -6.86
N LYS A 76 7.77 3.86 -8.12
CA LYS A 76 8.91 3.54 -9.01
C LYS A 76 9.76 4.77 -9.28
N ASN A 77 9.14 5.91 -9.55
CA ASN A 77 9.83 7.16 -9.82
C ASN A 77 10.55 7.68 -8.57
N ALA A 78 9.93 7.60 -7.38
CA ALA A 78 10.57 7.99 -6.12
C ALA A 78 11.88 7.23 -5.88
N VAL A 79 11.89 5.90 -6.05
CA VAL A 79 13.13 5.10 -5.93
C VAL A 79 14.17 5.52 -6.97
N LYS A 80 13.77 5.69 -8.23
CA LYS A 80 14.69 6.16 -9.28
C LYS A 80 15.30 7.52 -8.94
N THR A 81 14.48 8.45 -8.45
CA THR A 81 14.93 9.77 -8.01
C THR A 81 15.92 9.68 -6.85
N VAL A 82 15.68 8.83 -5.85
CA VAL A 82 16.63 8.61 -4.74
C VAL A 82 17.96 8.09 -5.29
N VAL A 83 17.94 7.05 -6.13
CA VAL A 83 19.17 6.49 -6.73
C VAL A 83 19.93 7.54 -7.55
N GLN A 84 19.23 8.34 -8.34
CA GLN A 84 19.83 9.44 -9.11
C GLN A 84 20.43 10.52 -8.20
N LYS A 85 19.74 10.90 -7.12
CA LYS A 85 20.27 11.86 -6.14
C LYS A 85 21.55 11.33 -5.52
N LEU A 86 21.57 10.07 -5.06
CA LEU A 86 22.76 9.43 -4.51
C LEU A 86 23.93 9.45 -5.50
N ARG A 87 23.70 9.09 -6.77
CA ARG A 87 24.73 9.16 -7.82
C ARG A 87 25.27 10.57 -8.01
N LYS A 88 24.40 11.57 -8.11
CA LYS A 88 24.78 12.98 -8.26
C LYS A 88 25.55 13.50 -7.05
N GLY A 89 25.20 13.04 -5.85
CA GLY A 89 25.94 13.32 -4.62
C GLY A 89 27.20 12.47 -4.46
N GLY A 90 27.73 11.82 -5.51
CA GLY A 90 29.01 11.13 -5.45
C GLY A 90 28.99 9.77 -4.74
N ILE A 91 27.82 9.16 -4.54
CA ILE A 91 27.70 7.76 -4.10
C ILE A 91 27.81 6.85 -5.33
N LYS A 92 28.79 5.96 -5.34
CA LYS A 92 29.05 5.07 -6.49
C LYS A 92 28.00 3.97 -6.58
N ILE A 93 26.96 4.16 -7.40
CA ILE A 93 25.93 3.16 -7.70
C ILE A 93 26.04 2.71 -9.16
N LYS A 94 26.48 1.47 -9.39
CA LYS A 94 26.80 0.93 -10.71
C LYS A 94 25.57 0.58 -11.54
N LYS A 95 24.54 0.01 -10.92
CA LYS A 95 23.34 -0.51 -11.59
C LYS A 95 22.11 0.32 -11.24
N ASP A 96 21.13 0.34 -12.14
CA ASP A 96 19.81 0.86 -11.81
C ASP A 96 19.11 -0.04 -10.80
N ALA A 97 18.17 0.55 -10.05
CA ALA A 97 17.42 -0.19 -9.07
C ALA A 97 16.39 -1.10 -9.74
N VAL A 98 16.38 -2.37 -9.36
CA VAL A 98 15.29 -3.30 -9.69
C VAL A 98 14.18 -3.08 -8.69
N ILE A 99 12.99 -2.65 -9.16
CA ILE A 99 11.88 -2.20 -8.31
C ILE A 99 10.73 -3.19 -8.41
N THR A 100 10.12 -3.53 -7.28
CA THR A 100 8.97 -4.43 -7.18
C THR A 100 7.96 -3.86 -6.20
N VAL A 101 6.70 -3.71 -6.64
CA VAL A 101 5.59 -3.34 -5.77
C VAL A 101 5.29 -4.52 -4.85
N GLN A 102 5.28 -4.24 -3.54
CA GLN A 102 5.06 -5.25 -2.50
C GLN A 102 3.65 -5.21 -1.95
N ASN A 103 3.07 -4.01 -1.84
CA ASN A 103 1.73 -3.82 -1.33
C ASN A 103 1.11 -2.51 -1.86
N ILE A 104 -0.20 -2.52 -2.03
CA ILE A 104 -1.04 -1.36 -2.30
C ILE A 104 -2.13 -1.33 -1.24
N VAL A 105 -2.35 -0.16 -0.65
CA VAL A 105 -3.43 0.13 0.28
C VAL A 105 -4.36 1.13 -0.38
N ALA A 106 -5.65 0.81 -0.40
CA ALA A 106 -6.69 1.66 -0.96
C ALA A 106 -7.81 1.87 0.05
N ALA A 107 -8.35 3.08 0.09
CA ALA A 107 -9.59 3.41 0.75
C ALA A 107 -10.72 3.44 -0.28
N ILE A 108 -11.88 2.91 0.09
CA ILE A 108 -13.03 2.78 -0.82
C ILE A 108 -14.28 3.28 -0.12
N ASN A 109 -15.16 3.93 -0.86
CA ASN A 109 -16.54 4.16 -0.45
C ASN A 109 -17.47 3.48 -1.47
N LEU A 110 -18.30 2.54 -1.01
CA LEU A 110 -19.29 1.89 -1.86
C LEU A 110 -20.49 2.78 -2.14
N GLY A 111 -20.83 3.76 -1.28
CA GLY A 111 -21.99 4.62 -1.47
C GLY A 111 -23.29 4.10 -0.85
N GLY A 112 -23.23 3.05 -0.02
CA GLY A 112 -24.34 2.53 0.79
C GLY A 112 -23.80 1.85 2.05
N LYS A 113 -24.66 1.64 3.05
CA LYS A 113 -24.29 0.95 4.31
C LYS A 113 -24.23 -0.57 4.11
N ILE A 114 -23.55 -1.27 5.01
CA ILE A 114 -23.35 -2.73 4.94
C ILE A 114 -23.89 -3.38 6.22
N HIS A 115 -24.70 -4.43 6.07
CA HIS A 115 -25.11 -5.30 7.18
C HIS A 115 -23.96 -6.23 7.61
N LEU A 116 -23.06 -5.75 8.48
CA LEU A 116 -21.86 -6.50 8.87
C LEU A 116 -22.15 -7.87 9.48
N GLU A 117 -23.16 -7.99 10.35
CA GLU A 117 -23.53 -9.27 10.96
C GLU A 117 -24.02 -10.30 9.92
N GLN A 118 -24.87 -9.86 8.98
CA GLN A 118 -25.31 -10.73 7.91
C GLN A 118 -24.16 -11.07 6.95
N ALA A 119 -23.30 -10.09 6.65
CA ALA A 119 -22.13 -10.28 5.81
C ALA A 119 -21.17 -11.32 6.43
N ALA A 120 -20.97 -11.30 7.75
CA ALA A 120 -20.14 -12.29 8.44
C ALA A 120 -20.66 -13.72 8.27
N ARG A 121 -22.00 -13.89 8.25
CA ARG A 121 -22.65 -15.20 8.07
C ARG A 121 -22.68 -15.64 6.61
N LYS A 122 -22.93 -14.72 5.68
CA LYS A 122 -23.18 -15.04 4.25
C LYS A 122 -21.93 -15.00 3.37
N LEU A 123 -20.87 -14.31 3.78
CA LEU A 123 -19.63 -14.19 3.01
C LEU A 123 -18.61 -15.25 3.49
N PRO A 124 -17.99 -16.00 2.58
CA PRO A 124 -16.95 -16.93 2.95
C PRO A 124 -15.68 -16.17 3.39
N ARG A 125 -14.90 -16.77 4.31
CA ARG A 125 -13.60 -16.24 4.77
C ARG A 125 -13.70 -14.81 5.33
N SER A 126 -14.81 -14.56 6.00
CA SER A 126 -15.10 -13.32 6.72
C SER A 126 -15.01 -13.55 8.22
N MET A 127 -14.48 -12.57 8.94
CA MET A 127 -14.40 -12.58 10.39
C MET A 127 -14.90 -11.24 10.91
N TYR A 128 -15.83 -11.25 11.85
CA TYR A 128 -16.40 -10.05 12.45
C TYR A 128 -16.55 -10.27 13.95
N GLU A 129 -15.70 -9.58 14.71
CA GLU A 129 -15.65 -9.63 16.17
C GLU A 129 -15.67 -8.18 16.68
N PRO A 130 -16.86 -7.53 16.76
CA PRO A 130 -16.98 -6.09 17.00
C PRO A 130 -16.32 -5.60 18.29
N GLU A 131 -16.26 -6.45 19.31
CA GLU A 131 -15.57 -6.17 20.59
C GLU A 131 -14.04 -6.08 20.44
N GLN A 132 -13.47 -6.71 19.41
CA GLN A 132 -12.03 -6.71 19.13
C GLN A 132 -11.68 -5.72 18.02
N PHE A 133 -12.52 -5.61 17.00
CA PHE A 133 -12.32 -4.74 15.85
C PHE A 133 -13.66 -4.34 15.22
N PRO A 134 -13.92 -3.04 14.99
CA PRO A 134 -15.23 -2.56 14.53
C PRO A 134 -15.59 -2.90 13.08
N GLY A 135 -14.67 -3.47 12.30
CA GLY A 135 -14.89 -3.84 10.90
C GLY A 135 -14.94 -5.35 10.68
N LEU A 136 -15.58 -5.78 9.59
CA LEU A 136 -15.49 -7.15 9.12
C LEU A 136 -14.23 -7.33 8.28
N ILE A 137 -13.45 -8.37 8.56
CA ILE A 137 -12.25 -8.73 7.80
C ILE A 137 -12.62 -9.80 6.77
N HIS A 138 -12.61 -9.44 5.49
CA HIS A 138 -12.87 -10.35 4.37
C HIS A 138 -11.58 -10.69 3.63
N ARG A 139 -11.29 -11.99 3.46
CA ARG A 139 -10.11 -12.47 2.73
C ARG A 139 -10.49 -13.00 1.35
N MET A 140 -10.07 -12.31 0.30
CA MET A 140 -10.26 -12.76 -1.08
C MET A 140 -9.04 -13.57 -1.54
N LEU A 141 -9.29 -14.69 -2.23
CA LEU A 141 -8.21 -15.52 -2.78
C LEU A 141 -7.66 -14.98 -4.09
N GLU A 142 -8.55 -14.53 -4.97
CA GLU A 142 -8.20 -14.10 -6.32
C GLU A 142 -9.00 -12.85 -6.75
N PRO A 143 -8.34 -11.69 -6.86
CA PRO A 143 -6.96 -11.41 -6.46
C PRO A 143 -6.73 -11.61 -4.94
N LYS A 144 -5.52 -11.99 -4.54
CA LYS A 144 -5.18 -12.21 -3.13
C LYS A 144 -5.16 -10.88 -2.37
N THR A 145 -6.25 -10.56 -1.69
CA THR A 145 -6.43 -9.30 -0.95
C THR A 145 -7.12 -9.53 0.40
N VAL A 146 -6.93 -8.60 1.31
CA VAL A 146 -7.68 -8.48 2.56
C VAL A 146 -8.45 -7.17 2.50
N ILE A 147 -9.74 -7.24 2.72
CA ILE A 147 -10.64 -6.09 2.68
C ILE A 147 -11.28 -5.95 4.07
N LEU A 148 -11.13 -4.77 4.66
CA LEU A 148 -11.80 -4.38 5.89
C LEU A 148 -13.09 -3.66 5.50
N LEU A 149 -14.24 -4.16 5.93
CA LEU A 149 -15.56 -3.60 5.64
C LEU A 149 -16.08 -2.92 6.90
N PHE A 150 -16.61 -1.70 6.76
CA PHE A 150 -17.26 -0.98 7.84
C PHE A 150 -18.74 -0.79 7.54
N ALA A 151 -19.58 -0.72 8.59
CA ALA A 151 -21.04 -0.58 8.45
C ALA A 151 -21.44 0.65 7.62
N SER A 152 -20.58 1.67 7.58
CA SER A 152 -20.77 2.89 6.79
C SER A 152 -20.62 2.73 5.27
N GLY A 153 -20.24 1.55 4.77
CA GLY A 153 -19.92 1.37 3.34
C GLY A 153 -18.49 1.71 2.95
N LYS A 154 -17.71 2.24 3.90
CA LYS A 154 -16.28 2.46 3.71
C LYS A 154 -15.56 1.13 3.78
N LEU A 155 -14.54 0.97 2.94
CA LEU A 155 -13.66 -0.20 2.94
C LEU A 155 -12.20 0.23 2.94
N VAL A 156 -11.35 -0.67 3.45
CA VAL A 156 -9.89 -0.60 3.25
C VAL A 156 -9.44 -1.89 2.57
N CYS A 157 -8.82 -1.79 1.40
CA CYS A 157 -8.27 -2.93 0.68
C CYS A 157 -6.75 -2.92 0.75
N THR A 158 -6.16 -4.08 1.08
CA THR A 158 -4.71 -4.28 1.13
C THR A 158 -4.29 -5.66 0.64
N GLY A 159 -3.00 -5.85 0.38
CA GLY A 159 -2.40 -7.11 -0.09
C GLY A 159 -2.19 -7.19 -1.60
N ALA A 160 -2.82 -6.30 -2.37
CA ALA A 160 -2.65 -6.23 -3.82
C ALA A 160 -1.24 -5.75 -4.19
N LYS A 161 -0.70 -6.28 -5.29
CA LYS A 161 0.60 -5.86 -5.86
C LYS A 161 0.48 -5.11 -7.18
N LYS A 162 -0.73 -5.00 -7.73
CA LYS A 162 -1.07 -4.26 -8.93
C LYS A 162 -2.34 -3.48 -8.68
N GLU A 163 -2.41 -2.26 -9.19
CA GLU A 163 -3.56 -1.39 -8.95
C GLU A 163 -4.85 -2.02 -9.51
N LYS A 164 -4.77 -2.64 -10.69
CA LYS A 164 -5.87 -3.39 -11.31
C LYS A 164 -6.47 -4.46 -10.39
N ASP A 165 -5.66 -5.08 -9.53
CA ASP A 165 -6.12 -6.14 -8.63
C ASP A 165 -6.91 -5.56 -7.45
N VAL A 166 -6.64 -4.30 -7.06
CA VAL A 166 -7.49 -3.55 -6.13
C VAL A 166 -8.87 -3.38 -6.74
N TYR A 167 -8.97 -2.76 -7.93
CA TYR A 167 -10.27 -2.51 -8.57
C TYR A 167 -11.07 -3.79 -8.81
N ARG A 168 -10.41 -4.87 -9.25
CA ARG A 168 -11.06 -6.19 -9.40
C ARG A 168 -11.59 -6.74 -8.08
N SER A 169 -10.80 -6.65 -7.00
CA SER A 169 -11.23 -7.13 -5.68
C SER A 169 -12.44 -6.35 -5.17
N ILE A 170 -12.45 -5.03 -5.36
CA ILE A 170 -13.57 -4.16 -4.98
C ILE A 170 -14.81 -4.45 -5.81
N HIS A 171 -14.66 -4.62 -7.12
CA HIS A 171 -15.77 -4.97 -8.00
C HIS A 171 -16.41 -6.31 -7.59
N ASN A 172 -15.58 -7.36 -7.42
CA ASN A 172 -16.05 -8.69 -7.02
C ASN A 172 -16.78 -8.66 -5.67
N LEU A 173 -16.22 -7.93 -4.69
CA LEU A 173 -16.86 -7.81 -3.38
C LEU A 173 -18.17 -7.03 -3.47
N HIS A 174 -18.22 -5.92 -4.22
CA HIS A 174 -19.41 -5.10 -4.34
C HIS A 174 -20.56 -5.89 -5.00
N VAL A 175 -20.27 -6.62 -6.08
CA VAL A 175 -21.24 -7.52 -6.73
C VAL A 175 -21.75 -8.56 -5.72
N LEU A 176 -20.87 -9.18 -4.95
CA LEU A 176 -21.25 -10.21 -3.98
C LEU A 176 -22.10 -9.68 -2.81
N LEU A 177 -21.85 -8.44 -2.38
CA LEU A 177 -22.66 -7.77 -1.35
C LEU A 177 -24.08 -7.50 -1.88
N GLU A 178 -24.20 -7.04 -3.11
CA GLU A 178 -25.48 -6.77 -3.77
C GLU A 178 -26.27 -8.06 -4.02
N GLU A 179 -25.65 -9.10 -4.57
CA GLU A 179 -26.28 -10.40 -4.83
C GLU A 179 -26.82 -11.10 -3.57
N LYS A 180 -26.32 -10.72 -2.39
CA LYS A 180 -26.70 -11.31 -1.10
C LYS A 180 -27.59 -10.40 -0.25
N ASP A 181 -28.03 -9.28 -0.83
CA ASP A 181 -28.83 -8.25 -0.18
C ASP A 181 -28.18 -7.75 1.12
N LEU A 182 -26.87 -7.48 1.06
CA LEU A 182 -26.07 -7.03 2.20
C LEU A 182 -25.84 -5.52 2.22
N MET A 183 -26.19 -4.83 1.13
CA MET A 183 -26.11 -3.39 0.99
C MET A 183 -27.44 -2.75 1.40
N MET A 184 -27.36 -1.60 2.07
CA MET A 184 -28.49 -0.72 2.36
C MET A 184 -28.23 0.65 1.73
N TYR A 185 -29.21 1.18 1.03
CA TYR A 185 -29.16 2.52 0.46
C TYR A 185 -30.20 3.38 1.17
N ASP A 186 -29.81 4.60 1.53
CA ASP A 186 -30.78 5.57 2.02
C ASP A 186 -31.62 5.99 0.79
N GLU A 187 -32.96 5.92 0.89
CA GLU A 187 -33.88 6.35 -0.17
C GLU A 187 -33.73 7.83 -0.54
#